data_AF-A0A7I8JCQ9-F1
#
_entry.id   AF-A0A7I8JCQ9-F1
#
_cell.length_a   1.000
_cell.length_b   1.000
_cell.length_c   1.000
_cell.angle_alpha   90.00
_cell.angle_beta   90.00
_cell.angle_gamma   90.00
#
_symmetry.space_group_name_H-M   'P 1'
#
loop_
_entity.id
_entity.type
_entity.pdbx_description
1 polymer ?
#
loop_
_entity_poly.entity_id
_entity_poly.type
_entity_poly.pdbx_seq_one_letter_code
_entity_poly.pdbx_strand_id
1 'polypeptide(L)'
;MASSSSSALPFFILVVVYAATGALAATFEVGDNQIWSIPSSPSYYTDWASRQTFAVGDSLVFNFNNGAHDVLEVTRANYDDCTTSNPIATYTPPGHRGTHCSGHPILHLRRQWSL
;
A
#
# COMPACT_ATOMS: atom_id res chain seq x y z
N MET A 1 -9.14 51.07 48.63
CA MET A 1 -8.99 51.18 47.16
C MET A 1 -8.38 49.88 46.69
N ALA A 2 -9.12 49.11 45.88
CA ALA A 2 -8.64 47.90 45.25
C ALA A 2 -7.63 48.28 44.16
N SER A 3 -6.54 47.54 44.02
CA SER A 3 -5.61 47.74 42.90
C SER A 3 -5.05 46.41 42.43
N SER A 4 -5.79 45.88 41.46
CA SER A 4 -5.39 45.07 40.32
C SER A 4 -4.42 43.89 40.51
N SER A 5 -5.04 42.71 40.49
CA SER A 5 -4.44 41.41 40.24
C SER A 5 -3.67 41.39 38.91
N SER A 6 -2.34 41.21 38.95
CA SER A 6 -1.54 40.94 37.75
C SER A 6 -1.63 39.46 37.39
N SER A 7 -2.46 39.14 36.40
CA SER A 7 -2.57 37.79 35.82
C SER A 7 -1.32 37.48 35.00
N ALA A 8 -0.34 36.80 35.60
CA ALA A 8 0.71 36.12 34.85
C ALA A 8 0.13 34.79 34.35
N LEU A 9 -0.42 34.80 33.14
CA LEU A 9 -0.87 33.60 32.43
C LEU A 9 0.31 32.63 32.29
N PRO A 10 0.26 31.39 32.83
CA PRO A 10 1.22 30.37 32.46
C PRO A 10 0.77 29.76 31.12
N PHE A 11 0.77 30.57 30.06
CA PHE A 11 0.32 30.14 28.72
C PHE A 11 1.46 29.64 27.82
N PHE A 12 2.67 29.44 28.36
CA PHE A 12 3.86 29.17 27.56
C PHE A 12 4.57 27.85 27.87
N ILE A 13 3.87 26.87 28.44
CA ILE A 13 4.37 25.49 28.49
C ILE A 13 3.29 24.55 27.97
N LEU A 14 2.98 24.69 26.69
CA LEU A 14 2.45 23.58 25.88
C LEU A 14 3.63 22.65 25.60
N VAL A 15 3.94 21.74 26.53
CA VAL A 15 4.81 20.60 26.21
C VAL A 15 4.00 19.73 25.25
N VAL A 16 4.22 19.94 23.95
CA VAL A 16 3.80 18.99 22.93
C VAL A 16 4.70 17.77 23.12
N VAL A 17 4.24 16.81 23.90
CA VAL A 17 4.84 15.48 23.97
C VAL A 17 4.59 14.84 22.60
N TYR A 18 5.52 15.02 21.68
CA TYR A 18 5.59 14.18 20.48
C TYR A 18 5.97 12.78 20.96
N ALA A 19 4.97 11.96 21.24
CA ALA A 19 5.15 10.53 21.34
C ALA A 19 5.59 10.07 19.94
N ALA A 20 6.90 9.93 19.73
CA ALA A 20 7.45 9.25 18.58
C ALA A 20 7.12 7.76 18.73
N THR A 21 5.88 7.39 18.40
CA THR A 21 5.52 6.00 18.16
C THR A 21 6.31 5.58 16.94
N GLY A 22 7.38 4.79 17.12
CA GLY A 22 8.03 4.13 16.01
C GLY A 22 6.98 3.33 15.25
N ALA A 23 6.63 3.76 14.04
CA ALA A 23 5.74 2.99 13.21
C ALA A 23 6.49 1.71 12.80
N LEU A 24 6.03 0.57 13.30
CA LEU A 24 6.50 -0.72 12.81
C LEU A 24 6.00 -0.87 11.37
N ALA A 25 6.86 -1.38 10.48
CA ALA A 25 6.44 -1.75 9.13
C ALA A 25 5.26 -2.73 9.20
N ALA A 26 4.17 -2.39 8.55
CA ALA A 26 2.97 -3.21 8.47
C ALA A 26 3.08 -4.24 7.34
N THR A 27 2.36 -5.35 7.49
CA THR A 27 2.21 -6.37 6.46
C THR A 27 0.74 -6.46 6.08
N PHE A 28 0.44 -6.37 4.79
CA PHE A 28 -0.92 -6.39 4.25
C PHE A 28 -1.11 -7.59 3.34
N GLU A 29 -2.08 -8.45 3.67
CA GLU A 29 -2.52 -9.52 2.77
C GLU A 29 -3.47 -8.95 1.71
N VAL A 30 -3.09 -9.07 0.45
CA VAL A 30 -3.83 -8.46 -0.66
C VAL A 30 -5.17 -9.17 -0.84
N GLY A 31 -6.27 -8.42 -0.70
CA GLY A 31 -7.63 -8.95 -0.77
C GLY A 31 -8.17 -9.51 0.56
N ASP A 32 -7.64 -9.05 1.70
CA ASP A 32 -8.11 -9.41 3.05
C ASP A 32 -8.07 -10.93 3.31
N ASN A 33 -6.87 -11.50 3.17
CA ASN A 33 -6.56 -12.94 3.34
C ASN A 33 -7.19 -13.86 2.28
N GLN A 34 -7.67 -13.31 1.16
CA GLN A 34 -8.12 -14.11 0.03
C GLN A 34 -6.96 -14.52 -0.88
N ILE A 35 -7.20 -15.58 -1.66
CA ILE A 35 -6.27 -16.02 -2.69
C ILE A 35 -6.27 -14.96 -3.80
N TRP A 36 -5.09 -14.42 -4.09
CA TRP A 36 -4.80 -13.62 -5.26
C TRP A 36 -5.20 -14.38 -6.52
N SER A 37 -6.22 -13.88 -7.21
CA SER A 37 -6.90 -14.55 -8.31
C SER A 37 -7.63 -13.53 -9.19
N ILE A 38 -8.28 -13.98 -10.27
CA ILE A 38 -9.20 -13.12 -11.02
C ILE A 38 -10.42 -12.85 -10.15
N PRO A 39 -10.70 -11.59 -9.77
CA PRO A 39 -11.91 -11.27 -9.07
C PRO A 39 -13.09 -11.26 -10.05
N SER A 40 -14.27 -11.62 -9.56
CA SER A 40 -15.51 -11.50 -10.35
C SER A 40 -15.90 -10.04 -10.63
N SER A 41 -15.48 -9.10 -9.77
CA SER A 41 -15.65 -7.66 -9.95
C SER A 41 -14.33 -7.00 -10.34
N PRO A 42 -14.30 -6.16 -11.39
CA PRO A 42 -13.09 -5.44 -11.80
C PRO A 42 -12.60 -4.44 -10.74
N SER A 43 -13.46 -3.97 -9.83
CA SER A 43 -13.10 -3.00 -8.80
C SER A 43 -12.49 -3.64 -7.54
N TYR A 44 -12.53 -4.96 -7.40
CA TYR A 44 -12.27 -5.66 -6.13
C TYR A 44 -10.95 -5.25 -5.46
N TYR A 45 -9.84 -5.24 -6.19
CA TYR A 45 -8.53 -4.88 -5.64
C TYR A 45 -8.35 -3.37 -5.45
N THR A 46 -9.02 -2.55 -6.26
CA THR A 46 -9.06 -1.09 -6.08
C THR A 46 -9.82 -0.72 -4.81
N ASP A 47 -10.97 -1.36 -4.58
CA ASP A 47 -11.79 -1.18 -3.38
C ASP A 47 -11.02 -1.62 -2.13
N TRP A 48 -10.36 -2.79 -2.19
CA TRP A 48 -9.47 -3.24 -1.12
C TRP A 48 -8.37 -2.21 -0.81
N ALA A 49 -7.63 -1.77 -1.83
CA ALA A 49 -6.52 -0.84 -1.67
C ALA A 49 -6.97 0.52 -1.12
N SER A 50 -8.17 0.98 -1.48
CA SER A 50 -8.73 2.26 -0.99
C SER A 50 -8.97 2.30 0.53
N ARG A 51 -9.06 1.12 1.18
CA ARG A 51 -9.25 1.00 2.63
C ARG A 51 -7.94 0.91 3.41
N GLN A 52 -6.81 0.80 2.72
CA GLN A 52 -5.50 0.64 3.35
C GLN A 52 -4.76 1.99 3.42
N THR A 53 -3.88 2.11 4.41
CA THR A 53 -2.92 3.21 4.50
C THR A 53 -1.53 2.60 4.48
N PHE A 54 -0.78 2.82 3.40
CA PHE A 54 0.55 2.26 3.21
C PHE A 54 1.64 3.27 3.61
N ALA A 55 2.65 2.83 4.37
CA ALA A 55 3.82 3.57 4.83
C ALA A 55 5.16 2.94 4.37
N VAL A 56 6.24 3.73 4.32
CA VAL A 56 7.52 3.26 3.74
C VAL A 56 8.00 2.10 4.59
N GLY A 57 8.33 0.98 3.94
CA GLY A 57 8.79 -0.22 4.63
C GLY A 57 7.69 -1.26 4.83
N ASP A 58 6.43 -0.92 4.57
CA ASP A 58 5.34 -1.89 4.57
C ASP A 58 5.52 -2.94 3.48
N SER A 59 4.97 -4.13 3.73
CA SER A 59 5.04 -5.29 2.83
C SER A 59 3.64 -5.70 2.36
N LEU A 60 3.52 -6.02 1.07
CA LEU A 60 2.32 -6.66 0.51
C LEU A 60 2.55 -8.16 0.35
N VAL A 61 1.62 -8.97 0.84
CA VAL A 61 1.65 -10.42 0.73
C VAL A 61 0.60 -10.87 -0.27
N PHE A 62 1.06 -11.53 -1.33
CA PHE A 62 0.23 -12.10 -2.37
C PHE A 62 0.16 -13.60 -2.19
N ASN A 63 -0.98 -14.09 -1.70
CA ASN A 63 -1.21 -15.53 -1.51
C ASN A 63 -1.84 -16.10 -2.78
N PHE A 64 -1.13 -16.93 -3.53
CA PHE A 64 -1.69 -17.64 -4.70
C PHE A 64 -1.20 -19.08 -4.76
N ASN A 65 -1.96 -19.94 -5.45
CA ASN A 65 -1.54 -21.31 -5.69
C ASN A 65 -0.30 -21.34 -6.59
N ASN A 66 0.68 -22.20 -6.26
CA ASN A 66 1.91 -22.33 -7.03
C ASN A 66 1.63 -22.59 -8.52
N GLY A 67 2.26 -21.80 -9.39
CA GLY A 67 2.10 -21.89 -10.84
C GLY A 67 0.76 -21.35 -11.37
N ALA A 68 -0.11 -20.80 -10.52
CA ALA A 68 -1.36 -20.20 -10.99
C ALA A 68 -1.15 -18.76 -11.47
N HIS A 69 -0.36 -17.97 -10.74
CA HIS A 69 -0.20 -16.54 -10.97
C HIS A 69 1.24 -16.07 -10.74
N ASP A 70 1.59 -14.98 -11.40
CA ASP A 70 2.82 -14.23 -11.23
C ASP A 70 2.46 -12.83 -10.70
N VAL A 71 3.38 -12.17 -9.98
CA VAL A 71 3.22 -10.78 -9.56
C VAL A 71 4.27 -9.91 -10.25
N LEU A 72 3.81 -8.91 -10.97
CA LEU A 72 4.67 -7.96 -11.69
C LEU A 72 4.45 -6.57 -11.12
N GLU A 73 5.54 -5.91 -10.72
CA GLU A 73 5.54 -4.47 -10.45
C GLU A 73 5.73 -3.75 -11.79
N VAL A 74 4.84 -2.83 -12.12
CA VAL A 74 4.86 -2.13 -13.42
C VAL A 74 4.67 -0.62 -13.27
N THR A 75 4.93 0.10 -14.35
CA THR A 75 4.62 1.53 -14.46
C THR A 75 3.12 1.76 -14.55
N ARG A 76 2.70 3.02 -14.34
CA ARG A 76 1.29 3.42 -14.52
C ARG A 76 0.76 3.07 -15.90
N ALA A 77 1.47 3.48 -16.93
CA ALA A 77 1.07 3.25 -18.31
C ALA A 77 0.88 1.75 -18.57
N ASN A 78 1.81 0.92 -18.08
CA ASN A 78 1.72 -0.52 -18.26
C ASN A 78 0.53 -1.16 -17.51
N TYR A 79 0.18 -0.63 -16.34
CA TYR A 79 -1.03 -1.02 -15.63
C TYR A 79 -2.29 -0.61 -16.38
N ASP A 80 -2.38 0.66 -16.80
CA ASP A 80 -3.53 1.22 -17.51
C ASP A 80 -3.76 0.49 -18.85
N ASP A 81 -2.69 0.10 -19.55
CA ASP A 81 -2.72 -0.58 -20.86
C ASP A 81 -2.78 -2.12 -20.77
N CYS A 82 -2.78 -2.72 -19.58
CA CYS A 82 -2.60 -4.17 -19.38
C CYS A 82 -1.42 -4.76 -20.17
N THR A 83 -0.21 -4.22 -20.00
CA THR A 83 1.00 -4.80 -20.61
C THR A 83 1.99 -5.25 -19.55
N THR A 84 2.54 -6.44 -19.78
CA THR A 84 3.59 -7.05 -18.93
C THR A 84 5.00 -6.73 -19.45
N SER A 85 5.12 -5.83 -20.43
CA SER A 85 6.39 -5.47 -21.05
C SER A 85 7.25 -4.64 -20.10
N ASN A 86 8.53 -5.01 -19.96
CA ASN A 86 9.51 -4.28 -19.14
C ASN A 86 9.01 -4.00 -17.70
N PRO A 87 8.72 -5.05 -16.91
CA PRO A 87 8.32 -4.85 -15.51
C PRO A 87 9.46 -4.22 -14.71
N ILE A 88 9.10 -3.45 -13.70
CA ILE A 88 10.04 -2.89 -12.71
C ILE A 88 10.64 -4.04 -11.87
N ALA A 89 9.79 -4.97 -11.46
CA ALA A 89 10.18 -6.17 -10.73
C ALA A 89 9.23 -7.33 -11.06
N THR A 90 9.72 -8.55 -10.88
CA THR A 90 8.97 -9.78 -11.16
C THR A 90 9.14 -10.74 -9.98
N TYR A 91 8.02 -11.19 -9.44
CA TYR A 91 7.95 -12.12 -8.32
C TYR A 91 7.19 -13.36 -8.77
N THR A 92 7.94 -14.41 -9.07
CA THR A 92 7.40 -15.68 -9.56
C THR A 92 7.95 -16.84 -8.73
N PRO A 93 7.12 -17.85 -8.42
CA PRO A 93 7.65 -19.10 -7.89
C PRO A 93 8.61 -19.75 -8.91
N PRO A 94 9.64 -20.49 -8.46
CA PRO A 94 10.59 -21.12 -9.36
C PRO A 94 9.87 -22.07 -10.32
N GLY A 95 10.09 -21.89 -11.63
CA GLY A 95 9.60 -22.80 -12.68
C GLY A 95 8.43 -22.30 -13.52
N HIS A 96 8.00 -21.04 -13.39
CA HIS A 96 6.93 -20.47 -14.24
C HIS A 96 7.45 -19.40 -15.21
N ARG A 97 7.09 -19.53 -16.50
CA ARG A 97 7.31 -18.50 -17.54
C ARG A 97 5.96 -17.85 -17.83
N GLY A 98 5.73 -16.67 -17.25
CA GLY A 98 4.48 -15.95 -17.34
C GLY A 98 4.12 -15.49 -18.75
N THR A 99 2.87 -15.76 -19.14
CA THR A 99 2.08 -14.94 -20.07
C THR A 99 0.61 -15.20 -19.77
N HIS A 100 -0.17 -14.17 -19.40
CA HIS A 100 -1.32 -13.72 -20.20
C HIS A 100 -2.04 -12.49 -19.57
N CYS A 101 -2.15 -11.39 -20.31
CA CYS A 101 -3.15 -10.34 -20.08
C CYS A 101 -4.41 -10.73 -20.86
N SER A 102 -5.40 -11.28 -20.15
CA SER A 102 -6.83 -11.23 -20.50
C SER A 102 -7.61 -11.56 -19.23
N GLY A 103 -7.50 -10.68 -18.23
CA GLY A 103 -8.28 -10.76 -16.98
C GLY A 103 -7.48 -11.00 -15.70
N HIS A 104 -6.20 -10.61 -15.60
CA HIS A 104 -5.44 -10.75 -14.34
C HIS A 104 -5.04 -9.40 -13.75
N PRO A 105 -4.92 -9.32 -12.42
CA PRO A 105 -4.73 -8.08 -11.71
C PRO A 105 -3.26 -7.72 -11.81
N ILE A 106 -2.93 -6.78 -12.67
CA ILE A 106 -1.64 -6.10 -12.59
C ILE A 106 -1.71 -5.25 -11.33
N LEU A 107 -0.63 -5.11 -10.55
CA LEU A 107 -0.64 -4.15 -9.46
C LEU A 107 0.23 -2.96 -9.83
N HIS A 108 -0.42 -1.82 -10.07
CA HIS A 108 0.26 -0.55 -9.92
C HIS A 108 0.36 -0.28 -8.42
N LEU A 109 1.39 -0.84 -7.77
CA LEU A 109 1.95 -0.20 -6.58
C LEU A 109 2.57 1.08 -7.11
N ARG A 110 1.76 2.11 -7.32
CA ARG A 110 2.37 3.42 -7.49
C ARG A 110 3.16 3.61 -6.23
N ARG A 111 4.45 3.90 -6.40
CA ARG A 111 5.19 4.72 -5.45
C ARG A 111 4.29 5.92 -5.09
N GLN A 112 3.50 5.80 -4.02
CA GLN A 112 3.10 6.96 -3.23
C GLN A 112 4.28 7.41 -2.34
N TRP A 113 5.47 6.81 -2.51
CA TRP A 113 6.75 7.27 -1.97
C TRP A 113 7.31 8.55 -2.58
N SER A 114 6.51 9.35 -3.28
CA SER A 114 6.90 10.71 -3.71
C SER A 114 5.65 11.54 -3.96
N LEU A 115 4.95 11.89 -2.89
CA LEU A 115 4.52 13.24 -2.50
C LEU A 115 3.64 13.14 -1.24
#